data_AF-A0A6B3B6G7-F1
#
_entry.id   AF-A0A6B3B6G7-F1
#
_cell.length_a   1.000
_cell.length_b   1.000
_cell.length_c   1.000
_cell.angle_alpha   90.00
_cell.angle_beta   90.00
_cell.angle_gamma   90.00
#
_symmetry.space_group_name_H-M   'P 1'
#
loop_
_entity.id
_entity.type
_entity.pdbx_description
1 polymer ?
#
loop_
_entity_poly.entity_id
_entity_poly.type
_entity_poly.pdbx_seq_one_letter_code
_entity_poly.pdbx_strand_id
1 'polypeptide(L)'
;VPQGPRPPRRVLRAVARWTAAVLVFGAAGAGTAYGITSMERTDVPGLATEDDGRWDYPALALPALPADKPRPYSDGNPSEIHYADLRDLLLPAPAGATVDKKLKGGWVGTGQFTSEFAEGGRTGIGDTLREGTLRHIAARGWTMPDGTSNRIYLLQFSSADDADAYRDDRFIGASAGDEMRGASEMELDESWRGGQKVDSTASYVFSEPKPYGSTQVRAGYVIAGDTLALVVQSRKGGAGTPRVPFHQTLILQNQLLG
;
A
#
# COMPACT_ATOMS: atom_id res chain seq x y z
N VAL A 1 28.60 13.59 77.42
CA VAL A 1 27.39 13.13 76.70
C VAL A 1 27.46 11.61 76.58
N PRO A 2 26.55 10.82 77.17
CA PRO A 2 26.60 9.37 76.99
C PRO A 2 26.25 9.06 75.53
N GLN A 3 27.10 8.30 74.84
CA GLN A 3 26.78 7.78 73.52
C GLN A 3 25.71 6.70 73.69
N GLY A 4 24.51 6.95 73.15
CA GLY A 4 23.40 6.00 73.20
C GLY A 4 23.77 4.62 72.63
N PRO A 5 23.06 3.55 73.04
CA PRO A 5 23.40 2.19 72.66
C PRO A 5 23.41 2.04 71.14
N ARG A 6 24.55 1.60 70.57
CA ARG A 6 24.68 1.33 69.13
C ARG A 6 23.68 0.23 68.76
N PRO A 7 22.86 0.42 67.72
CA PRO A 7 21.86 -0.56 67.34
C PRO A 7 22.53 -1.93 67.08
N PRO A 8 21.94 -3.02 67.56
CA PRO A 8 22.56 -4.34 67.46
C PRO A 8 22.80 -4.68 65.99
N ARG A 9 24.05 -5.03 65.64
CA ARG A 9 24.51 -5.31 64.26
C ARG A 9 23.61 -6.27 63.46
N ARG A 10 22.83 -7.13 64.16
CA ARG A 10 21.83 -8.03 63.58
C ARG A 10 20.66 -7.28 62.94
N VAL A 11 20.20 -6.19 63.55
CA VAL A 11 19.09 -5.35 63.05
C VAL A 11 19.52 -4.60 61.79
N LEU A 12 20.72 -4.02 61.78
CA LEU A 12 21.27 -3.35 60.59
C LEU A 12 21.41 -4.29 59.38
N ARG A 13 21.87 -5.53 59.61
CA ARG A 13 21.94 -6.56 58.56
C ARG A 13 20.56 -6.99 58.06
N ALA A 14 19.57 -7.07 58.96
CA ALA A 14 18.20 -7.38 58.57
C ALA A 14 17.62 -6.27 57.69
N VAL A 15 17.76 -5.00 58.09
CA VAL A 15 17.32 -3.85 57.30
C VAL A 15 17.97 -3.87 55.92
N ALA A 16 19.30 -4.02 55.83
CA ALA A 16 20.00 -4.05 54.55
C ALA A 16 19.53 -5.19 53.63
N ARG A 17 19.26 -6.39 54.18
CA ARG A 17 18.74 -7.53 53.41
C ARG A 17 17.33 -7.28 52.89
N TRP A 18 16.46 -6.68 53.71
CA TRP A 18 15.11 -6.32 53.30
C TRP A 18 15.10 -5.20 52.28
N THR A 19 15.94 -4.17 52.43
CA THR A 19 16.11 -3.12 51.43
C THR A 19 16.59 -3.69 50.09
N ALA A 20 17.58 -4.58 50.12
CA ALA A 20 18.06 -5.25 48.91
C ALA A 20 16.95 -6.09 48.24
N ALA A 21 16.17 -6.84 49.03
CA ALA A 21 15.04 -7.60 48.51
C ALA A 21 13.99 -6.69 47.85
N VAL A 22 13.59 -5.61 48.51
CA VAL A 22 12.61 -4.65 47.97
C VAL A 22 13.12 -4.02 46.67
N LEU A 23 14.40 -3.66 46.59
CA LEU A 23 14.99 -3.10 45.37
C LEU A 23 14.98 -4.10 44.21
N VAL A 24 15.35 -5.36 44.47
CA VAL A 24 15.36 -6.41 43.43
C VAL A 24 13.94 -6.70 42.94
N PHE A 25 12.99 -6.93 43.85
CA PHE A 25 11.61 -7.22 43.47
C PHE A 25 10.91 -6.01 42.84
N GLY A 26 11.19 -4.79 43.34
CA GLY A 26 10.69 -3.55 42.77
C GLY A 26 11.19 -3.31 41.35
N ALA A 27 12.50 -3.48 41.12
CA ALA A 27 13.09 -3.32 39.79
C ALA A 27 12.62 -4.40 38.81
N ALA A 28 12.58 -5.66 39.22
CA ALA A 28 12.11 -6.75 38.37
C ALA A 28 10.61 -6.60 38.03
N GLY A 29 9.79 -6.26 39.02
CA GLY A 29 8.35 -6.04 38.84
C GLY A 29 8.07 -4.84 37.94
N ALA A 30 8.70 -3.69 38.20
CA ALA A 30 8.54 -2.50 37.37
C ALA A 30 9.08 -2.69 35.95
N GLY A 31 10.23 -3.37 35.80
CA GLY A 31 10.81 -3.68 34.48
C GLY A 31 9.91 -4.59 33.66
N THR A 32 9.32 -5.61 34.29
CA THR A 32 8.37 -6.53 33.61
C THR A 32 7.08 -5.81 33.24
N ALA A 33 6.51 -5.02 34.17
CA ALA A 33 5.32 -4.23 33.91
C ALA A 33 5.54 -3.21 32.79
N TYR A 34 6.66 -2.48 32.82
CA TYR A 34 7.02 -1.55 31.76
C TYR A 34 7.17 -2.27 30.42
N GLY A 35 7.92 -3.37 30.38
CA GLY A 35 8.12 -4.13 29.14
C GLY A 35 6.81 -4.62 28.51
N ILE A 36 5.85 -5.10 29.30
CA ILE A 36 4.55 -5.54 28.78
C ILE A 36 3.68 -4.34 28.39
N THR A 37 3.63 -3.29 29.21
CA THR A 37 2.76 -2.12 28.97
C THR A 37 3.27 -1.21 27.85
N SER A 38 4.55 -1.28 27.49
CA SER A 38 5.12 -0.54 26.37
C SER A 38 4.99 -1.24 25.03
N MET A 39 4.69 -2.54 25.02
CA MET A 39 4.48 -3.31 23.78
C MET A 39 3.12 -2.96 23.16
N GLU A 40 3.06 -2.94 21.83
CA GLU A 40 1.77 -3.00 21.16
C GLU A 40 1.12 -4.36 21.43
N ARG A 41 -0.22 -4.40 21.45
CA ARG A 41 -0.98 -5.63 21.75
C ARG A 41 -0.53 -6.82 20.90
N THR A 42 -0.13 -6.56 19.66
CA THR A 42 0.34 -7.54 18.67
C THR A 42 1.70 -8.15 19.00
N ASP A 43 2.50 -7.48 19.82
CA ASP A 43 3.88 -7.88 20.13
C ASP A 43 3.97 -8.58 21.49
N VAL A 44 2.86 -8.66 22.23
CA VAL A 44 2.81 -9.36 23.52
C VAL A 44 2.84 -10.87 23.28
N PRO A 45 3.81 -11.60 23.86
CA PRO A 45 3.89 -13.06 23.74
C PRO A 45 2.59 -13.74 24.15
N GLY A 46 2.02 -14.57 23.26
CA GLY A 46 0.76 -15.28 23.50
C GLY A 46 -0.52 -14.47 23.22
N LEU A 47 -0.40 -13.19 22.87
CA LEU A 47 -1.52 -12.34 22.39
C LEU A 47 -1.27 -11.78 20.98
N ALA A 48 -0.17 -12.18 20.34
CA ALA A 48 0.13 -11.83 18.97
C ALA A 48 -1.03 -12.23 18.06
N THR A 49 -1.46 -11.29 17.23
CA THR A 49 -2.48 -11.57 16.22
C THR A 49 -1.82 -12.44 15.15
N GLU A 50 -2.48 -13.52 14.74
CA GLU A 50 -1.99 -14.33 13.62
C GLU A 50 -1.81 -13.46 12.37
N ASP A 51 -0.74 -13.71 11.63
CA ASP A 51 -0.48 -13.01 10.38
C ASP A 51 -1.61 -13.30 9.40
N ASP A 52 -2.38 -12.26 9.05
CA ASP A 52 -3.48 -12.34 8.10
C ASP A 52 -3.04 -12.16 6.64
N GLY A 53 -1.73 -12.12 6.42
CA GLY A 53 -1.08 -12.00 5.13
C GLY A 53 -1.03 -10.58 4.60
N ARG A 54 -1.36 -9.56 5.40
CA ARG A 54 -1.20 -8.15 5.01
C ARG A 54 0.26 -7.74 5.04
N TRP A 55 0.60 -6.78 4.19
CA TRP A 55 1.90 -6.12 4.24
C TRP A 55 1.85 -4.90 5.14
N ASP A 56 3.00 -4.64 5.78
CA ASP A 56 3.17 -3.50 6.65
C ASP A 56 3.53 -2.25 5.82
N TYR A 57 2.53 -1.41 5.56
CA TYR A 57 2.72 -0.13 4.88
C TYR A 57 2.98 0.97 5.91
N PRO A 58 3.85 1.95 5.60
CA PRO A 58 3.99 3.11 6.47
C PRO A 58 2.67 3.87 6.56
N ALA A 59 2.50 4.64 7.64
CA ALA A 59 1.32 5.47 7.84
C ALA A 59 1.11 6.42 6.64
N LEU A 60 -0.11 6.42 6.11
CA LEU A 60 -0.48 7.22 4.95
C LEU A 60 -1.09 8.55 5.38
N ALA A 61 -0.74 9.60 4.66
CA ALA A 61 -1.36 10.91 4.77
C ALA A 61 -1.51 11.50 3.37
N LEU A 62 -2.63 12.18 3.12
CA LEU A 62 -2.81 12.92 1.88
C LEU A 62 -1.83 14.10 1.86
N PRO A 63 -1.18 14.38 0.70
CA PRO A 63 -0.28 15.52 0.58
C PRO A 63 -1.04 16.84 0.75
N ALA A 64 -0.31 17.88 1.16
CA ALA A 64 -0.85 19.23 1.19
C ALA A 64 -1.12 19.72 -0.24
N LEU A 65 -2.25 20.38 -0.44
CA LEU A 65 -2.59 20.98 -1.72
C LEU A 65 -1.90 22.33 -1.91
N PRO A 66 -1.62 22.74 -3.16
CA PRO A 66 -1.26 24.12 -3.45
C PRO A 66 -2.32 25.10 -2.91
N ALA A 67 -1.89 26.32 -2.57
CA ALA A 67 -2.80 27.35 -2.06
C ALA A 67 -3.98 27.58 -3.01
N ASP A 68 -5.17 27.73 -2.43
CA ASP A 68 -6.44 27.97 -3.14
C ASP A 68 -6.83 26.87 -4.16
N LYS A 69 -6.19 25.70 -4.12
CA LYS A 69 -6.59 24.56 -4.94
C LYS A 69 -7.54 23.62 -4.17
N PRO A 70 -8.75 23.40 -4.70
CA PRO A 70 -9.70 22.47 -4.11
C PRO A 70 -9.26 21.00 -4.27
N ARG A 71 -9.83 20.10 -3.48
CA ARG A 71 -9.70 18.65 -3.70
C ARG A 71 -10.51 18.22 -4.93
N PRO A 72 -10.20 17.06 -5.56
CA PRO A 72 -11.16 16.41 -6.45
C PRO A 72 -12.51 16.24 -5.74
N TYR A 73 -13.62 16.21 -6.50
CA TYR A 73 -14.99 16.02 -6.01
C TYR A 73 -15.59 17.12 -5.12
N SER A 74 -14.92 18.26 -5.01
CA SER A 74 -15.49 19.44 -4.34
C SER A 74 -16.11 20.39 -5.35
N ASP A 75 -17.11 21.19 -4.94
CA ASP A 75 -17.83 22.12 -5.83
C ASP A 75 -16.92 23.10 -6.58
N GLY A 76 -15.75 23.43 -6.03
CA GLY A 76 -14.75 24.29 -6.66
C GLY A 76 -13.90 23.61 -7.74
N ASN A 77 -14.09 22.31 -7.98
CA ASN A 77 -13.30 21.47 -8.87
C ASN A 77 -14.18 20.64 -9.81
N PRO A 78 -14.91 21.27 -10.74
CA PRO A 78 -15.85 20.56 -11.62
C PRO A 78 -15.19 19.56 -12.58
N SER A 79 -13.89 19.68 -12.81
CA SER A 79 -13.12 18.72 -13.63
C SER A 79 -12.44 17.63 -12.79
N GLU A 80 -12.66 17.63 -11.47
CA GLU A 80 -12.14 16.66 -10.51
C GLU A 80 -10.62 16.45 -10.61
N ILE A 81 -9.89 17.54 -10.82
CA ILE A 81 -8.44 17.51 -11.01
C ILE A 81 -7.73 17.21 -9.69
N HIS A 82 -6.79 16.27 -9.72
CA HIS A 82 -5.82 16.08 -8.64
C HIS A 82 -4.73 17.16 -8.70
N TYR A 83 -4.88 18.23 -7.92
CA TYR A 83 -3.89 19.31 -7.83
C TYR A 83 -2.66 18.97 -6.96
N ALA A 84 -2.69 17.87 -6.21
CA ALA A 84 -1.50 17.36 -5.54
C ALA A 84 -0.47 16.86 -6.57
N ASP A 85 0.81 16.84 -6.19
CA ASP A 85 1.81 16.17 -7.02
C ASP A 85 1.47 14.67 -7.10
N LEU A 86 1.25 14.16 -8.31
CA LEU A 86 0.84 12.78 -8.54
C LEU A 86 1.81 11.76 -7.91
N ARG A 87 3.09 12.12 -7.77
CA ARG A 87 4.11 11.25 -7.15
C ARG A 87 3.91 11.08 -5.65
N ASP A 88 3.31 12.07 -5.00
CA ASP A 88 2.98 12.04 -3.57
C ASP A 88 1.68 11.26 -3.30
N LEU A 89 0.91 10.96 -4.35
CA LEU A 89 -0.26 10.08 -4.30
C LEU A 89 0.08 8.61 -4.59
N LEU A 90 1.35 8.28 -4.89
CA LEU A 90 1.79 6.90 -5.04
C LEU A 90 1.96 6.23 -3.68
N LEU A 91 1.28 5.10 -3.50
CA LEU A 91 1.45 4.27 -2.32
C LEU A 91 2.93 3.92 -2.10
N PRO A 92 3.50 4.19 -0.91
CA PRO A 92 4.87 3.81 -0.59
C PRO A 92 5.04 2.29 -0.57
N ALA A 93 6.28 1.83 -0.75
CA ALA A 93 6.57 0.40 -0.63
C ALA A 93 6.43 -0.05 0.83
N PRO A 94 5.91 -1.26 1.09
CA PRO A 94 5.79 -1.80 2.44
C PRO A 94 7.16 -2.15 3.03
N ALA A 95 7.21 -2.33 4.34
CA ALA A 95 8.39 -2.73 5.07
C ALA A 95 8.97 -4.05 4.52
N GLY A 96 10.30 -4.11 4.44
CA GLY A 96 11.02 -5.28 3.91
C GLY A 96 11.00 -5.43 2.38
N ALA A 97 10.29 -4.55 1.66
CA ALA A 97 10.28 -4.59 0.20
C ALA A 97 11.58 -4.04 -0.43
N THR A 98 11.98 -4.62 -1.55
CA THR A 98 13.02 -4.06 -2.41
C THR A 98 12.37 -3.21 -3.50
N VAL A 99 12.62 -1.90 -3.49
CA VAL A 99 12.08 -0.97 -4.50
C VAL A 99 12.66 -1.26 -5.89
N ASP A 100 11.80 -1.24 -6.91
CA ASP A 100 12.19 -1.38 -8.31
C ASP A 100 13.02 -0.17 -8.76
N LYS A 101 14.20 -0.44 -9.32
CA LYS A 101 15.13 0.59 -9.80
C LYS A 101 14.55 1.45 -10.93
N LYS A 102 13.60 0.94 -11.71
CA LYS A 102 12.93 1.67 -12.80
C LYS A 102 11.69 2.43 -12.31
N LEU A 103 11.11 2.03 -11.17
CA LEU A 103 9.84 2.54 -10.67
C LEU A 103 10.00 2.99 -9.21
N LYS A 104 10.79 4.04 -9.01
CA LYS A 104 11.16 4.53 -7.67
C LYS A 104 10.10 5.44 -7.03
N GLY A 105 8.95 5.63 -7.65
CA GLY A 105 7.94 6.61 -7.22
C GLY A 105 8.08 7.95 -7.92
N GLY A 106 8.41 7.95 -9.21
CA GLY A 106 8.65 9.17 -9.99
C GLY A 106 7.95 9.15 -11.34
N TRP A 107 8.20 10.19 -12.14
CA TRP A 107 7.68 10.29 -13.49
C TRP A 107 8.24 9.18 -14.39
N VAL A 108 7.37 8.58 -15.20
CA VAL A 108 7.73 7.58 -16.21
C VAL A 108 7.09 7.94 -17.54
N GLY A 109 7.68 7.44 -18.64
CA GLY A 109 7.12 7.60 -19.97
C GLY A 109 6.05 6.57 -20.30
N THR A 110 5.27 6.82 -21.35
CA THR A 110 4.24 5.89 -21.86
C THR A 110 4.82 4.51 -22.17
N GLY A 111 6.04 4.41 -22.72
CA GLY A 111 6.70 3.13 -22.97
C GLY A 111 6.94 2.27 -21.73
N GLN A 112 7.12 2.89 -20.55
CA GLN A 112 7.26 2.16 -19.30
C GLN A 112 5.89 1.61 -18.85
N PHE A 113 4.83 2.41 -18.97
CA PHE A 113 3.45 1.97 -18.70
C PHE A 113 3.01 0.85 -19.66
N THR A 114 3.18 1.03 -20.97
CA THR A 114 2.77 0.02 -21.96
C THR A 114 3.55 -1.29 -21.82
N SER A 115 4.70 -1.28 -21.14
CA SER A 115 5.47 -2.49 -20.85
C SER A 115 4.72 -3.49 -19.95
N GLU A 116 3.68 -3.07 -19.23
CA GLU A 116 2.83 -3.96 -18.43
C GLU A 116 1.86 -4.80 -19.26
N PHE A 117 1.69 -4.47 -20.54
CA PHE A 117 0.77 -5.17 -21.45
C PHE A 117 1.51 -6.10 -22.41
N ALA A 118 0.75 -7.01 -23.02
CA ALA A 118 1.22 -7.89 -24.09
C ALA A 118 1.74 -7.08 -25.27
N GLU A 119 2.77 -7.60 -25.96
CA GLU A 119 3.49 -6.88 -27.01
C GLU A 119 2.57 -6.38 -28.13
N GLY A 120 1.57 -7.19 -28.52
CA GLY A 120 0.62 -6.85 -29.57
C GLY A 120 -0.28 -5.64 -29.25
N GLY A 121 -0.55 -5.35 -27.97
CA GLY A 121 -1.41 -4.23 -27.56
C GLY A 121 -0.67 -2.91 -27.33
N ARG A 122 0.65 -2.95 -27.12
CA ARG A 122 1.42 -1.78 -26.61
C ARG A 122 1.35 -0.55 -27.51
N THR A 123 1.36 -0.76 -28.82
CA THR A 123 1.34 0.35 -29.80
C THR A 123 0.01 1.08 -29.72
N GLY A 124 -1.12 0.36 -29.77
CA GLY A 124 -2.45 0.96 -29.68
C GLY A 124 -2.64 1.75 -28.39
N ILE A 125 -2.26 1.18 -27.24
CA ILE A 125 -2.29 1.88 -25.95
C ILE A 125 -1.44 3.16 -26.00
N GLY A 126 -0.23 3.04 -26.54
CA GLY A 126 0.70 4.17 -26.65
C GLY A 126 0.16 5.29 -27.53
N ASP A 127 -0.53 4.97 -28.61
CA ASP A 127 -1.10 5.94 -29.54
C ASP A 127 -2.32 6.64 -28.93
N THR A 128 -3.26 5.89 -28.32
CA THR A 128 -4.39 6.47 -27.57
C THR A 128 -3.90 7.47 -26.50
N LEU A 129 -2.85 7.12 -25.75
CA LEU A 129 -2.29 8.03 -24.73
C LEU A 129 -1.59 9.27 -25.31
N ARG A 130 -1.02 9.19 -26.52
CA ARG A 130 -0.35 10.33 -27.17
C ARG A 130 -1.33 11.29 -27.82
N GLU A 131 -2.39 10.74 -28.41
CA GLU A 131 -3.43 11.50 -29.10
C GLU A 131 -4.46 12.07 -28.12
N GLY A 132 -4.61 11.41 -26.97
CA GLY A 132 -5.46 11.86 -25.88
C GLY A 132 -4.86 13.00 -25.05
N THR A 133 -5.48 13.23 -23.90
CA THR A 133 -5.23 14.38 -23.03
C THR A 133 -4.39 14.01 -21.79
N LEU A 134 -3.62 12.93 -21.88
CA LEU A 134 -2.67 12.49 -20.86
C LEU A 134 -1.70 13.62 -20.53
N ARG A 135 -1.58 13.94 -19.24
CA ARG A 135 -0.64 14.92 -18.72
C ARG A 135 0.63 14.25 -18.25
N HIS A 136 0.51 13.32 -17.31
CA HIS A 136 1.65 12.69 -16.67
C HIS A 136 1.39 11.25 -16.28
N ILE A 137 2.47 10.47 -16.16
CA ILE A 137 2.44 9.14 -15.57
C ILE A 137 3.45 9.09 -14.43
N ALA A 138 2.99 8.80 -13.22
CA ALA A 138 3.84 8.52 -12.08
C ALA A 138 3.77 7.03 -11.75
N ALA A 139 4.90 6.42 -11.37
CA ALA A 139 4.90 5.00 -11.06
C ALA A 139 5.85 4.60 -9.93
N ARG A 140 5.42 3.60 -9.14
CA ARG A 140 6.23 2.93 -8.11
C ARG A 140 6.11 1.43 -8.23
N GLY A 141 7.20 0.71 -8.02
CA GLY A 141 7.19 -0.74 -7.95
C GLY A 141 8.12 -1.26 -6.87
N TRP A 142 7.84 -2.47 -6.40
CA TRP A 142 8.66 -3.17 -5.41
C TRP A 142 8.48 -4.68 -5.50
N THR A 143 9.42 -5.42 -4.92
CA THR A 143 9.37 -6.87 -4.78
C THR A 143 9.52 -7.24 -3.30
N MET A 144 8.61 -8.07 -2.80
CA MET A 144 8.67 -8.63 -1.47
C MET A 144 9.65 -9.81 -1.38
N PRO A 145 10.14 -10.18 -0.18
CA PRO A 145 11.06 -11.30 0.01
C PRO A 145 10.55 -12.64 -0.53
N ASP A 146 9.23 -12.81 -0.61
CA ASP A 146 8.58 -14.01 -1.16
C ASP A 146 8.60 -14.07 -2.71
N GLY A 147 9.14 -13.06 -3.36
CA GLY A 147 9.22 -12.90 -4.82
C GLY A 147 8.00 -12.23 -5.46
N THR A 148 6.99 -11.84 -4.67
CA THR A 148 5.82 -11.13 -5.18
C THR A 148 6.19 -9.70 -5.55
N SER A 149 6.00 -9.34 -6.81
CA SER A 149 6.27 -7.98 -7.32
C SER A 149 4.97 -7.19 -7.48
N ASN A 150 4.96 -5.93 -7.06
CA ASN A 150 3.88 -4.97 -7.33
C ASN A 150 4.40 -3.80 -8.13
N ARG A 151 3.56 -3.29 -9.03
CA ARG A 151 3.75 -2.02 -9.73
C ARG A 151 2.45 -1.24 -9.66
N ILE A 152 2.56 0.05 -9.43
CA ILE A 152 1.49 1.02 -9.46
C ILE A 152 1.85 2.07 -10.50
N TYR A 153 0.90 2.35 -11.38
CA TYR A 153 0.95 3.46 -12.33
C TYR A 153 -0.24 4.36 -12.07
N LEU A 154 0.00 5.66 -11.97
CA LEU A 154 -1.02 6.69 -11.94
C LEU A 154 -0.93 7.47 -13.25
N LEU A 155 -2.00 7.47 -14.03
CA LEU A 155 -2.13 8.20 -15.28
C LEU A 155 -3.05 9.38 -15.00
N GLN A 156 -2.51 10.58 -15.07
CA GLN A 156 -3.29 11.80 -14.90
C GLN A 156 -3.65 12.38 -16.27
N PHE A 157 -4.93 12.63 -16.48
CA PHE A 157 -5.53 13.23 -17.66
C PHE A 157 -5.87 14.70 -17.40
N SER A 158 -6.55 15.36 -18.34
CA SER A 158 -6.89 16.77 -18.19
C SER A 158 -8.15 17.02 -17.36
N SER A 159 -9.00 16.00 -17.23
CA SER A 159 -10.27 16.03 -16.51
C SER A 159 -10.75 14.61 -16.20
N ALA A 160 -11.77 14.49 -15.36
CA ALA A 160 -12.47 13.23 -15.15
C ALA A 160 -13.04 12.62 -16.44
N ASP A 161 -13.66 13.45 -17.29
CA ASP A 161 -14.24 13.01 -18.56
C ASP A 161 -13.18 12.37 -19.48
N ASP A 162 -11.96 12.89 -19.45
CA ASP A 162 -10.85 12.33 -20.22
C ASP A 162 -10.36 10.98 -19.68
N ALA A 163 -10.30 10.83 -18.36
CA ALA A 163 -9.93 9.57 -17.72
C ALA A 163 -11.00 8.50 -17.98
N ASP A 164 -12.27 8.88 -17.93
CA ASP A 164 -13.41 8.02 -18.26
C ASP A 164 -13.44 7.65 -19.75
N ALA A 165 -13.16 8.59 -20.65
CA ALA A 165 -13.06 8.32 -22.07
C ALA A 165 -11.94 7.29 -22.37
N TYR A 166 -10.79 7.43 -21.71
CA TYR A 166 -9.73 6.43 -21.82
C TYR A 166 -10.16 5.08 -21.25
N ARG A 167 -10.81 5.04 -20.08
CA ARG A 167 -11.36 3.80 -19.49
C ARG A 167 -12.27 3.08 -20.49
N ASP A 168 -13.19 3.81 -21.11
CA ASP A 168 -14.20 3.27 -22.02
C ASP A 168 -13.60 2.77 -23.33
N ASP A 169 -12.67 3.52 -23.94
CA ASP A 169 -11.95 3.10 -25.16
C ASP A 169 -11.13 1.82 -24.94
N ARG A 170 -10.66 1.61 -23.70
CA ARG A 170 -9.94 0.39 -23.30
C ARG A 170 -10.87 -0.68 -22.72
N PHE A 171 -12.18 -0.48 -22.72
CA PHE A 171 -13.18 -1.41 -22.18
C PHE A 171 -12.94 -1.81 -20.70
N ILE A 172 -12.27 -0.96 -19.93
CA ILE A 172 -11.97 -1.24 -18.52
C ILE A 172 -13.26 -1.23 -17.71
N GLY A 173 -13.56 -2.34 -17.06
CA GLY A 173 -14.79 -2.55 -16.26
C GLY A 173 -15.90 -3.28 -17.01
N ALA A 174 -15.95 -3.16 -18.35
CA ALA A 174 -16.71 -4.09 -19.20
C ALA A 174 -15.93 -5.40 -19.39
N SER A 175 -14.60 -5.31 -19.42
CA SER A 175 -13.65 -6.42 -19.38
C SER A 175 -12.44 -6.04 -18.52
N ALA A 176 -11.39 -6.87 -18.52
CA ALA A 176 -10.10 -6.54 -17.93
C ALA A 176 -9.31 -5.46 -18.71
N GLY A 177 -9.85 -5.01 -19.83
CA GLY A 177 -9.20 -4.14 -20.79
C GLY A 177 -8.17 -4.88 -21.64
N ASP A 178 -6.99 -4.28 -21.77
CA ASP A 178 -5.90 -4.86 -22.55
C ASP A 178 -5.27 -6.11 -21.95
N GLU A 179 -4.77 -6.98 -22.82
CA GLU A 179 -4.05 -8.18 -22.43
C GLU A 179 -2.78 -7.81 -21.63
N MET A 180 -2.67 -8.39 -20.43
CA MET A 180 -1.56 -8.13 -19.52
C MET A 180 -0.31 -8.92 -19.92
N ARG A 181 0.87 -8.35 -19.68
CA ARG A 181 2.14 -9.06 -19.88
C ARG A 181 2.19 -10.27 -18.95
N GLY A 182 2.21 -11.45 -19.56
CA GLY A 182 2.36 -12.72 -18.85
C GLY A 182 1.04 -13.36 -18.41
N ALA A 183 -0.11 -12.79 -18.77
CA ALA A 183 -1.43 -13.37 -18.57
C ALA A 183 -2.33 -13.06 -19.79
N SER A 184 -2.66 -14.09 -20.55
CA SER A 184 -3.50 -13.96 -21.76
C SER A 184 -4.98 -13.80 -21.46
N GLU A 185 -5.39 -14.11 -20.22
CA GLU A 185 -6.77 -14.03 -19.76
C GLU A 185 -6.79 -13.50 -18.33
N MET A 186 -7.80 -12.68 -18.04
CA MET A 186 -8.01 -12.04 -16.74
C MET A 186 -9.51 -12.09 -16.44
N GLU A 187 -9.87 -12.71 -15.32
CA GLU A 187 -11.26 -12.82 -14.86
C GLU A 187 -11.53 -11.82 -13.74
N LEU A 188 -12.78 -11.37 -13.62
CA LEU A 188 -13.20 -10.52 -12.51
C LEU A 188 -12.94 -11.24 -11.17
N ASP A 189 -12.31 -10.53 -10.23
CA ASP A 189 -12.12 -11.04 -8.87
C ASP A 189 -13.43 -10.91 -8.10
N GLU A 190 -14.26 -11.95 -8.15
CA GLU A 190 -15.57 -12.00 -7.47
C GLU A 190 -15.47 -11.89 -5.94
N SER A 191 -14.26 -11.99 -5.37
CA SER A 191 -14.03 -11.82 -3.93
C SER A 191 -13.70 -10.37 -3.54
N TRP A 192 -13.53 -9.47 -4.51
CA TRP A 192 -13.26 -8.06 -4.27
C TRP A 192 -14.44 -7.36 -3.59
N ARG A 193 -14.18 -6.72 -2.44
CA ARG A 193 -15.19 -5.97 -1.65
C ARG A 193 -14.71 -4.56 -1.29
N GLY A 194 -13.64 -4.08 -1.91
CA GLY A 194 -13.04 -2.78 -1.60
C GLY A 194 -13.62 -1.60 -2.39
N GLY A 195 -14.38 -1.86 -3.45
CA GLY A 195 -14.76 -0.81 -4.42
C GLY A 195 -15.75 0.24 -3.93
N GLN A 196 -16.44 0.03 -2.81
CA GLN A 196 -17.34 1.03 -2.20
C GLN A 196 -16.78 1.63 -0.91
N LYS A 197 -15.48 1.45 -0.62
CA LYS A 197 -14.87 1.94 0.62
C LYS A 197 -14.40 3.39 0.54
N VAL A 198 -14.31 3.93 -0.66
CA VAL A 198 -13.82 5.28 -0.94
C VAL A 198 -14.83 5.92 -1.88
N ASP A 199 -15.51 6.96 -1.37
CA ASP A 199 -16.58 7.63 -2.11
C ASP A 199 -16.05 8.24 -3.41
N SER A 200 -16.90 8.33 -4.43
CA SER A 200 -16.57 8.96 -5.72
C SER A 200 -15.42 8.30 -6.53
N THR A 201 -15.01 7.08 -6.15
CA THR A 201 -14.04 6.28 -6.91
C THR A 201 -14.70 5.01 -7.45
N ALA A 202 -14.17 4.49 -8.56
CA ALA A 202 -14.58 3.20 -9.12
C ALA A 202 -13.37 2.27 -9.25
N SER A 203 -13.49 1.03 -8.77
CA SER A 203 -12.42 0.05 -8.85
C SER A 203 -12.85 -1.22 -9.57
N TYR A 204 -12.00 -1.74 -10.46
CA TYR A 204 -12.22 -2.96 -11.23
C TYR A 204 -11.05 -3.91 -11.01
N VAL A 205 -11.32 -5.13 -10.55
CA VAL A 205 -10.29 -6.01 -10.02
C VAL A 205 -10.34 -7.35 -10.71
N PHE A 206 -9.18 -7.82 -11.17
CA PHE A 206 -9.05 -9.00 -12.00
C PHE A 206 -7.92 -9.91 -11.52
N SER A 207 -8.08 -11.20 -11.77
CA SER A 207 -7.05 -12.21 -11.56
C SER A 207 -6.96 -13.17 -12.73
N GLU A 208 -5.74 -13.52 -13.11
CA GLU A 208 -5.49 -14.61 -14.06
C GLU A 208 -6.07 -15.92 -13.49
N PRO A 209 -6.92 -16.64 -14.24
CA PRO A 209 -7.45 -17.93 -13.84
C PRO A 209 -6.38 -19.03 -13.89
N LYS A 210 -6.65 -20.16 -13.24
CA LYS A 210 -5.78 -21.35 -13.38
C LYS A 210 -6.09 -22.06 -14.71
N PRO A 211 -5.10 -22.74 -15.32
CA PRO A 211 -3.71 -22.87 -14.87
C PRO A 211 -2.86 -21.64 -15.22
N TYR A 212 -1.97 -21.25 -14.31
CA TYR A 212 -1.05 -20.12 -14.53
C TYR A 212 0.09 -20.50 -15.48
N GLY A 213 0.58 -19.52 -16.22
CA GLY A 213 1.82 -19.65 -16.98
C GLY A 213 3.07 -19.69 -16.09
N SER A 214 4.16 -19.08 -16.57
CA SER A 214 5.40 -18.96 -15.78
C SER A 214 5.27 -18.06 -14.54
N THR A 215 4.24 -17.22 -14.53
CA THR A 215 3.94 -16.18 -13.55
C THR A 215 2.43 -16.10 -13.42
N GLN A 216 1.91 -15.84 -12.23
CA GLN A 216 0.50 -15.48 -12.05
C GLN A 216 0.36 -13.96 -11.92
N VAL A 217 -0.66 -13.38 -12.56
CA VAL A 217 -0.93 -11.93 -12.54
C VAL A 217 -2.26 -11.60 -11.86
N ARG A 218 -2.28 -10.52 -11.09
CA ARG A 218 -3.49 -9.80 -10.67
C ARG A 218 -3.37 -8.36 -11.12
N ALA A 219 -4.47 -7.78 -11.59
CA ALA A 219 -4.52 -6.40 -12.04
C ALA A 219 -5.75 -5.71 -11.45
N GLY A 220 -5.61 -4.44 -11.08
CA GLY A 220 -6.69 -3.65 -10.53
C GLY A 220 -6.62 -2.25 -11.10
N TYR A 221 -7.75 -1.75 -11.56
CA TYR A 221 -7.91 -0.37 -11.99
C TYR A 221 -8.67 0.41 -10.92
N VAL A 222 -8.30 1.67 -10.74
CA VAL A 222 -9.08 2.66 -10.00
C VAL A 222 -9.26 3.88 -10.88
N ILE A 223 -10.49 4.37 -10.98
CA ILE A 223 -10.82 5.64 -11.61
C ILE A 223 -11.17 6.60 -10.49
N ALA A 224 -10.44 7.71 -10.43
CA ALA A 224 -10.64 8.76 -9.46
C ALA A 224 -10.41 10.13 -10.10
N GLY A 225 -11.49 10.86 -10.40
CA GLY A 225 -11.43 12.15 -11.08
C GLY A 225 -10.62 12.07 -12.37
N ASP A 226 -9.68 13.00 -12.55
CA ASP A 226 -8.75 13.03 -13.68
C ASP A 226 -7.71 11.90 -13.72
N THR A 227 -7.71 10.96 -12.77
CA THR A 227 -6.64 9.97 -12.61
C THR A 227 -7.13 8.54 -12.73
N LEU A 228 -6.45 7.75 -13.57
CA LEU A 228 -6.58 6.30 -13.64
C LEU A 228 -5.36 5.65 -12.98
N ALA A 229 -5.59 4.83 -11.96
CA ALA A 229 -4.55 3.97 -11.39
C ALA A 229 -4.62 2.57 -11.97
N LEU A 230 -3.46 1.99 -12.29
CA LEU A 230 -3.27 0.57 -12.55
C LEU A 230 -2.34 -0.02 -11.49
N VAL A 231 -2.83 -1.03 -10.76
CA VAL A 231 -2.05 -1.83 -9.80
C VAL A 231 -1.87 -3.23 -10.36
N VAL A 232 -0.61 -3.67 -10.53
CA VAL A 232 -0.27 -5.00 -11.07
C VAL A 232 0.57 -5.78 -10.05
N GLN A 233 0.04 -6.91 -9.59
CA GLN A 233 0.78 -7.86 -8.77
C GLN A 233 1.14 -9.10 -9.60
N SER A 234 2.38 -9.56 -9.50
CA SER A 234 2.82 -10.77 -10.21
C SER A 234 3.82 -11.57 -9.39
N ARG A 235 3.74 -12.90 -9.48
CA ARG A 235 4.70 -13.81 -8.83
C ARG A 235 5.03 -14.98 -9.74
N LYS A 236 6.33 -15.26 -9.88
CA LYS A 236 6.81 -16.41 -10.64
C LYS A 236 6.50 -17.72 -9.92
N GLY A 237 6.23 -18.77 -10.68
CA GLY A 237 6.00 -20.13 -10.16
C GLY A 237 4.55 -20.41 -9.75
N GLY A 238 4.25 -21.70 -9.53
CA GLY A 238 2.89 -22.21 -9.39
C GLY A 238 2.14 -21.84 -8.10
N ALA A 239 2.80 -21.18 -7.14
CA ALA A 239 2.17 -20.75 -5.89
C ALA A 239 1.13 -19.63 -6.11
N GLY A 240 1.25 -18.87 -7.21
CA GLY A 240 0.39 -17.72 -7.50
C GLY A 240 0.67 -16.51 -6.61
N THR A 241 0.04 -15.37 -6.92
CA THR A 241 0.14 -14.18 -6.05
C THR A 241 -0.85 -14.24 -4.88
N PRO A 242 -0.44 -13.79 -3.69
CA PRO A 242 -1.31 -13.74 -2.53
C PRO A 242 -2.40 -12.67 -2.70
N ARG A 243 -3.67 -13.06 -2.53
CA ARG A 243 -4.81 -12.16 -2.73
C ARG A 243 -4.85 -11.00 -1.72
N VAL A 244 -4.62 -11.29 -0.45
CA VAL A 244 -4.79 -10.29 0.63
C VAL A 244 -3.86 -9.07 0.45
N PRO A 245 -2.54 -9.23 0.21
CA PRO A 245 -1.67 -8.11 -0.14
C PRO A 245 -2.14 -7.30 -1.33
N PHE A 246 -2.62 -7.97 -2.38
CA PHE A 246 -3.08 -7.28 -3.58
C PHE A 246 -4.31 -6.40 -3.29
N HIS A 247 -5.33 -6.96 -2.62
CA HIS A 247 -6.51 -6.19 -2.22
C HIS A 247 -6.15 -5.03 -1.29
N GLN A 248 -5.27 -5.26 -0.31
CA GLN A 248 -4.79 -4.20 0.58
C GLN A 248 -4.10 -3.08 -0.21
N THR A 249 -3.20 -3.42 -1.13
CA THR A 249 -2.48 -2.45 -1.98
C THR A 249 -3.45 -1.58 -2.76
N LEU A 250 -4.46 -2.20 -3.38
CA LEU A 250 -5.47 -1.48 -4.16
C LEU A 250 -6.33 -0.56 -3.29
N ILE A 251 -6.75 -1.02 -2.10
CA ILE A 251 -7.52 -0.20 -1.15
C ILE A 251 -6.70 1.01 -0.70
N LEU A 252 -5.46 0.80 -0.29
CA LEU A 252 -4.60 1.88 0.21
C LEU A 252 -4.25 2.87 -0.89
N GLN A 253 -4.02 2.40 -2.12
CA GLN A 253 -3.82 3.29 -3.26
C GLN A 253 -5.09 4.09 -3.57
N ASN A 254 -6.28 3.46 -3.50
CA ASN A 254 -7.54 4.15 -3.73
C ASN A 254 -7.76 5.28 -2.70
N GLN A 255 -7.46 5.03 -1.42
CA GLN A 255 -7.55 6.05 -0.36
C GLN A 255 -6.65 7.27 -0.57
N LEU A 256 -5.55 7.13 -1.33
CA LEU A 256 -4.69 8.26 -1.66
C LEU A 256 -5.25 9.13 -2.79
N LEU A 257 -6.26 8.67 -3.53
CA LEU A 257 -6.83 9.35 -4.71
C LEU A 257 -8.14 10.10 -4.41
N GLY A 258 -8.47 10.32 -3.13
CA GLY A 258 -9.65 11.12 -2.74
C GLY A 258 -10.62 10.31 -1.90
#